data_AF-A0A5B8HI93-F1
#
_entry.id   AF-A0A5B8HI93-F1
#
_cell.length_a   1.000
_cell.length_b   1.000
_cell.length_c   1.000
_cell.angle_alpha   90.00
_cell.angle_beta   90.00
_cell.angle_gamma   90.00
#
_symmetry.space_group_name_H-M   'P 1'
#
loop_
_entity.id
_entity.type
_entity.pdbx_description
1 polymer ?
#
loop_
_entity_poly.entity_id
_entity_poly.type
_entity_poly.pdbx_seq_one_letter_code
_entity_poly.pdbx_strand_id
1 'polypeptide(L)' 'MENKKSGHQYAITQLSKHTNVYRGFSIIKCPRTTLNPITRYRVSQAGQSYGLFDALALATGYIDNLYTVRR' A
#
# COMPACT_ATOMS: atom_id res chain seq x y z
N MET A 1 14.15 -29.59 1.49
CA MET A 1 12.94 -28.78 1.73
C MET A 1 13.41 -27.34 1.81
N GLU A 2 13.35 -26.59 0.72
CA GLU A 2 13.69 -25.17 0.78
C GLU A 2 12.79 -24.41 -0.19
N ASN A 3 11.70 -23.86 0.36
CA ASN A 3 10.75 -23.04 -0.37
C ASN A 3 11.48 -21.77 -0.82
N LYS A 4 11.90 -21.75 -2.07
CA LYS A 4 12.25 -20.52 -2.78
C LYS A 4 10.99 -19.64 -2.85
N LYS A 5 10.75 -18.82 -1.83
CA LYS A 5 9.91 -17.63 -2.00
C LYS A 5 10.65 -16.78 -3.03
N SER A 6 10.22 -16.85 -4.29
CA SER A 6 10.64 -15.92 -5.33
C SER A 6 10.31 -14.52 -4.84
N GLY A 7 11.32 -13.87 -4.25
CA GLY A 7 11.24 -12.52 -3.71
C GLY A 7 11.24 -11.55 -4.87
N HIS A 8 10.13 -11.49 -5.61
CA HIS A 8 9.86 -10.32 -6.43
C HIS A 8 9.74 -9.14 -5.46
N GLN A 9 10.80 -8.35 -5.31
CA GLN A 9 10.68 -7.03 -4.70
C GLN A 9 9.81 -6.21 -5.64
N TYR A 10 8.56 -5.98 -5.25
CA TYR A 10 7.66 -5.15 -6.02
C TYR A 10 8.07 -3.70 -5.81
N ALA A 11 8.44 -3.02 -6.89
CA ALA A 11 8.80 -1.62 -6.81
C ALA A 11 7.56 -0.77 -6.48
N ILE A 12 7.72 0.18 -5.57
CA ILE A 12 6.73 1.23 -5.36
C ILE A 12 7.00 2.30 -6.41
N THR A 13 6.04 2.52 -7.31
CA THR A 13 6.14 3.56 -8.34
C THR A 13 5.45 4.84 -7.85
N GLN A 14 6.15 5.96 -7.85
CA GLN A 14 5.54 7.24 -7.52
C GLN A 14 4.71 7.75 -8.70
N LEU A 15 3.41 7.94 -8.51
CA LEU A 15 2.51 8.51 -9.51
C LEU A 15 2.38 10.03 -9.33
N SER A 16 2.36 10.50 -8.09
CA SER A 16 2.29 11.92 -7.74
C SER A 16 2.97 12.20 -6.40
N LYS A 17 3.01 13.47 -5.97
CA LYS A 17 3.56 13.86 -4.64
C LYS A 17 2.93 13.09 -3.47
N HIS A 18 1.66 12.73 -3.59
CA HIS A 18 0.89 12.05 -2.55
C HIS A 18 0.39 10.67 -2.94
N THR A 19 0.64 10.21 -4.16
CA THR A 19 0.13 8.92 -4.63
C THR A 19 1.27 8.05 -5.12
N ASN A 20 1.36 6.86 -4.55
CA ASN A 20 2.25 5.80 -4.99
C ASN A 20 1.41 4.63 -5.51
N VAL A 21 2.00 3.80 -6.36
CA VAL A 21 1.38 2.57 -6.88
C VAL A 21 2.24 1.38 -6.45
N TYR A 22 1.61 0.36 -5.90
CA TYR A 22 2.24 -0.89 -5.47
C TYR A 22 1.37 -2.07 -5.88
N ARG A 23 1.90 -2.96 -6.73
CA ARG A 23 1.14 -4.11 -7.29
C ARG A 23 -0.24 -3.72 -7.86
N GLY A 24 -0.36 -2.59 -8.54
CA GLY A 24 -1.65 -2.13 -9.09
C GLY A 24 -2.66 -1.62 -8.05
N PHE A 25 -2.25 -1.45 -6.79
CA PHE A 25 -2.98 -0.67 -5.79
C PHE A 25 -2.40 0.74 -5.69
N SER A 26 -3.28 1.73 -5.53
CA SER A 26 -2.92 3.11 -5.23
C SER A 26 -2.79 3.29 -3.72
N ILE A 27 -1.64 3.79 -3.27
CA ILE A 27 -1.35 4.17 -1.90
C ILE A 27 -1.30 5.70 -1.83
N ILE A 28 -2.32 6.31 -1.25
CA ILE A 28 -2.45 7.77 -1.14
C ILE A 28 -1.97 8.20 0.25
N LYS A 29 -0.90 8.97 0.31
CA LYS A 29 -0.35 9.58 1.52
C LYS A 29 -1.20 10.79 1.93
N CYS A 30 -1.93 10.65 3.03
CA CYS A 30 -2.63 11.72 3.73
C CYS A 30 -1.64 12.39 4.70
N PRO A 31 -1.13 13.60 4.40
CA PRO A 31 -0.16 14.26 5.24
C PRO A 31 -0.78 14.69 6.58
N ARG A 32 0.09 14.87 7.58
CA ARG A 32 -0.30 15.44 8.87
C ARG A 32 -0.90 16.83 8.68
N THR A 33 -2.09 17.05 9.22
CA THR A 33 -2.72 18.37 9.32
C THR A 33 -3.00 18.69 10.78
N THR A 34 -3.30 19.95 11.12
CA THR A 34 -3.68 20.36 12.48
C THR A 34 -4.84 19.54 13.05
N LEU A 35 -5.72 19.03 12.18
CA LEU A 35 -6.85 18.17 12.52
C LEU A 35 -6.51 16.66 12.53
N ASN A 36 -5.46 16.24 11.81
CA ASN A 36 -5.04 14.84 11.73
C ASN A 36 -3.54 14.73 12.05
N PRO A 37 -3.17 14.46 13.32
CA PRO A 37 -1.77 14.49 13.77
C PRO A 37 -0.92 13.32 13.24
N ILE A 38 -1.52 12.36 12.53
CA ILE A 38 -0.85 11.17 12.04
C ILE A 38 -0.87 11.17 10.51
N THR A 39 0.28 10.90 9.90
CA THR A 39 0.35 10.65 8.45
C THR A 39 -0.26 9.28 8.21
N ARG A 40 -1.30 9.22 7.37
CA ARG A 40 -1.94 7.95 7.02
C ARG A 40 -1.77 7.64 5.54
N TYR A 41 -1.92 6.37 5.21
CA TYR A 41 -1.80 5.83 3.87
C TYR A 41 -3.11 5.14 3.55
N ARG A 42 -3.86 5.70 2.60
CA ARG A 42 -5.08 5.09 2.10
C ARG A 42 -4.73 4.12 0.98
N VAL A 43 -5.20 2.87 1.08
CA VAL A 43 -5.08 1.89 -0.01
C VAL A 43 -6.37 1.88 -0.80
N SER A 44 -6.27 2.02 -2.11
CA SER A 44 -7.39 1.91 -3.04
C SER A 44 -7.02 1.19 -4.34
N GLN A 45 -8.01 0.57 -4.99
CA GLN A 45 -7.86 -0.02 -6.32
C GLN A 45 -9.18 0.12 -7.07
N ALA A 46 -9.14 0.56 -8.34
CA ALA A 46 -10.31 0.67 -9.21
C ALA A 46 -11.51 1.40 -8.58
N GLY A 47 -11.27 2.47 -7.82
CA GLY A 47 -12.32 3.25 -7.15
C GLY A 47 -12.78 2.67 -5.80
N GLN A 48 -12.38 1.45 -5.43
CA GLN A 48 -12.66 0.87 -4.12
C GLN A 48 -11.55 1.19 -3.11
N SER A 49 -11.96 1.53 -1.89
CA SER A 49 -11.07 1.85 -0.77
C SER A 49 -11.00 0.66 0.17
N TYR A 50 -9.79 0.22 0.52
CA TYR A 50 -9.56 -0.95 1.36
C TYR A 50 -9.23 -0.61 2.81
N GLY A 51 -8.86 0.64 3.09
CA GLY A 51 -8.60 1.11 4.45
C GLY A 51 -7.60 2.26 4.51
N LEU A 52 -7.37 2.72 5.74
CA LEU A 52 -6.36 3.69 6.12
C LEU A 52 -5.36 3.00 7.05
N PHE A 53 -4.07 3.23 6.79
CA PHE A 53 -2.97 2.64 7.55
C PHE A 53 -2.07 3.74 8.08
N ASP A 54 -1.61 3.64 9.31
CA ASP A 54 -0.74 4.67 9.90
C ASP A 54 0.72 4.58 9.39
N ALA A 55 1.08 3.52 8.65
CA ALA A 55 2.40 3.34 8.06
C ALA A 55 2.36 2.75 6.66
N LEU A 56 3.31 3.15 5.80
CA LEU A 56 3.44 2.64 4.44
C LEU A 56 3.71 1.13 4.42
N ALA A 57 4.53 0.63 5.34
CA ALA A 57 4.84 -0.80 5.47
C ALA A 57 3.59 -1.64 5.80
N LEU A 58 2.67 -1.11 6.60
CA LEU A 58 1.39 -1.77 6.90
C LEU A 58 0.48 -1.79 5.66
N ALA A 59 0.43 -0.70 4.91
CA ALA A 59 -0.31 -0.64 3.66
C ALA A 59 0.22 -1.64 2.62
N THR A 60 1.55 -1.72 2.42
CA THR A 60 2.15 -2.67 1.47
C THR A 60 1.99 -4.10 1.94
N GLY A 61 2.18 -4.38 3.24
CA GLY A 61 1.96 -5.73 3.79
C GLY A 61 0.50 -6.19 3.69
N TYR A 62 -0.45 -5.28 3.85
CA TYR A 62 -1.86 -5.55 3.60
C TYR A 62 -2.12 -5.89 2.12
N ILE A 63 -1.54 -5.13 1.18
CA ILE A 63 -1.63 -5.41 -0.26
C ILE A 63 -0.99 -6.77 -0.60
N ASP A 64 0.15 -7.11 0.00
CA ASP A 64 0.78 -8.41 -0.17
C ASP A 64 -0.15 -9.53 0.27
N ASN A 65 -0.81 -9.39 1.43
CA ASN A 65 -1.79 -10.36 1.92
C ASN A 65 -2.99 -10.50 0.96
N LEU A 66 -3.57 -9.38 0.50
CA LEU A 66 -4.65 -9.39 -0.50
C LEU A 66 -4.25 -10.16 -1.76
N TYR A 67 -3.02 -9.97 -2.24
CA TYR A 67 -2.52 -10.70 -3.40
C TYR A 67 -2.29 -12.19 -3.15
N THR A 68 -1.95 -12.60 -1.93
CA THR A 68 -1.79 -14.02 -1.58
C THR A 68 -3.12 -14.75 -1.45
N VAL A 69 -4.16 -14.08 -0.95
CA VAL A 69 -5.51 -14.68 -0.77
C VAL A 69 -6.27 -14.79 -2.09
N ARG A 70 -5.95 -13.93 -3.08
CA ARG A 70 -6.64 -13.88 -4.38
C ARG A 70 -6.01 -14.80 -5.44
N ARG A 71 -5.09 -15.69 -5.06
CA ARG A 71 -4.42 -16.67 -5.95
C ARG A 71 -5.01 -18.06 -5.82
#